data_AF-A0A7V4MU92-F1
#
_entry.id   AF-A0A7V4MU92-F1
#
_cell.length_a   1.000
_cell.length_b   1.000
_cell.length_c   1.000
_cell.angle_alpha   90.00
_cell.angle_beta   90.00
_cell.angle_gamma   90.00
#
_symmetry.space_group_name_H-M   'P 1'
#
loop_
_entity.id
_entity.type
_entity.pdbx_description
1 polymer ?
#
loop_
_entity_poly.entity_id
_entity_poly.type
_entity_poly.pdbx_seq_one_letter_code
_entity_poly.pdbx_strand_id
1 'polypeptide(L)'
;MHEEAILKIDQAAVAMLQALDAYGDELQSCLASQELARLRSEVVNLRQVLLGLEMGILYQDWDAGRQLPEALTDICAEAIPLTEAAAQARNLVSSAGSDPTQG
;
A
#
# COMPACT_ATOMS: atom_id res chain seq x y z
N MET A 1 -18.71 12.20 4.04
CA MET A 1 -17.38 12.05 4.68
C MET A 1 -16.64 10.80 4.20
N HIS A 2 -17.29 9.63 4.08
CA HIS A 2 -16.62 8.43 3.54
C HIS A 2 -16.25 8.55 2.05
N GLU A 3 -17.10 9.16 1.23
CA GLU A 3 -16.82 9.41 -0.20
C GLU A 3 -15.55 10.25 -0.41
N GLU A 4 -15.37 11.33 0.36
CA GLU A 4 -14.16 12.15 0.28
C GLU A 4 -12.90 11.37 0.68
N ALA A 5 -13.02 10.47 1.65
CA ALA A 5 -11.92 9.60 2.06
C ALA A 5 -11.57 8.57 0.97
N ILE A 6 -12.57 7.92 0.38
CA ILE A 6 -12.39 6.96 -0.72
C ILE A 6 -11.71 7.64 -1.91
N LEU A 7 -12.20 8.82 -2.31
CA LEU A 7 -11.61 9.61 -3.39
C LEU A 7 -10.15 9.98 -3.12
N LYS A 8 -9.82 10.43 -1.89
CA LYS A 8 -8.43 10.76 -1.51
C LYS A 8 -7.52 9.54 -1.55
N ILE A 9 -8.02 8.36 -1.15
CA ILE A 9 -7.26 7.12 -1.24
C ILE A 9 -7.07 6.71 -2.70
N ASP A 10 -8.09 6.80 -3.56
CA ASP A 10 -7.94 6.51 -5.00
C ASP A 10 -6.92 7.44 -5.66
N GLN A 11 -6.96 8.74 -5.36
CA GLN A 11 -5.98 9.72 -5.85
C GLN A 11 -4.55 9.36 -5.41
N ALA A 12 -4.36 8.95 -4.16
CA ALA A 12 -3.06 8.49 -3.67
C ALA A 12 -2.59 7.21 -4.38
N ALA A 13 -3.51 6.26 -4.63
CA ALA A 13 -3.21 5.06 -5.39
C ALA A 13 -2.81 5.37 -6.85
N VAL A 14 -3.48 6.32 -7.50
CA VAL A 14 -3.09 6.82 -8.84
C VAL A 14 -1.68 7.40 -8.81
N ALA A 15 -1.39 8.28 -7.85
CA ALA A 15 -0.07 8.88 -7.72
C ALA A 15 1.02 7.83 -7.48
N MET A 16 0.73 6.78 -6.71
CA MET A 16 1.67 5.68 -6.48
C MET A 16 1.93 4.87 -7.76
N LEU A 17 0.90 4.57 -8.56
CA LEU A 17 1.08 3.90 -9.85
C LEU A 17 1.93 4.74 -10.80
N GLN A 18 1.68 6.05 -10.86
CA GLN A 18 2.49 6.97 -11.66
C GLN A 18 3.96 7.01 -11.19
N ALA A 19 4.20 7.00 -9.87
CA ALA A 19 5.55 6.95 -9.33
C ALA A 19 6.25 5.61 -9.64
N LEU A 20 5.53 4.48 -9.59
CA LEU A 20 6.08 3.18 -9.97
C LEU A 20 6.40 3.11 -11.47
N ASP A 21 5.58 3.73 -12.32
CA ASP A 21 5.86 3.82 -13.75
C ASP A 21 7.07 4.71 -14.05
N ALA A 22 7.25 5.80 -13.29
CA ALA A 22 8.34 6.76 -13.50
C ALA A 22 9.68 6.31 -12.91
N TYR A 23 9.65 5.67 -11.73
CA TYR A 23 10.85 5.40 -10.93
C TYR A 23 11.04 3.91 -10.59
N GLY A 24 10.12 3.04 -11.00
CA GLY A 24 10.17 1.62 -10.66
C GLY A 24 11.46 0.94 -11.12
N ASP A 25 11.93 1.26 -12.33
CA ASP A 25 13.18 0.72 -12.87
C ASP A 25 14.41 1.15 -12.07
N GLU A 26 14.44 2.40 -11.59
CA GLU A 26 15.51 2.90 -10.72
C GLU A 26 15.49 2.21 -9.35
N LEU A 27 14.28 1.94 -8.84
CA LEU A 27 14.07 1.25 -7.57
C LEU A 27 14.38 -0.26 -7.62
N GLN A 28 14.53 -0.88 -8.80
CA GLN A 28 14.90 -2.30 -8.91
C GLN A 28 16.25 -2.63 -8.25
N SER A 29 17.13 -1.63 -8.13
CA SER A 29 18.42 -1.76 -7.44
C SER A 29 18.29 -1.90 -5.91
N CYS A 30 17.19 -1.38 -5.35
CA CYS A 30 16.92 -1.33 -3.91
C CYS A 30 15.79 -2.27 -3.48
N LEU A 31 14.91 -2.64 -4.42
CA LEU A 31 13.74 -3.48 -4.22
C LEU A 31 13.72 -4.56 -5.29
N ALA A 32 13.49 -5.81 -4.88
CA ALA A 32 13.38 -6.91 -5.84
C ALA A 32 12.28 -6.59 -6.89
N SER A 33 12.57 -6.81 -8.17
CA SER A 33 11.64 -6.55 -9.27
C SER A 33 10.28 -7.24 -9.09
N GLN A 34 10.28 -8.42 -8.47
CA GLN A 34 9.05 -9.14 -8.09
C GLN A 34 8.20 -8.38 -7.06
N GLU A 35 8.83 -7.70 -6.10
CA GLU A 35 8.13 -6.91 -5.08
C GLU A 35 7.56 -5.61 -5.67
N LEU A 36 8.25 -4.99 -6.62
CA LEU A 36 7.71 -3.83 -7.36
C LEU A 36 6.51 -4.22 -8.22
N ALA A 37 6.57 -5.36 -8.91
CA ALA A 37 5.46 -5.90 -9.68
C ALA A 37 4.27 -6.26 -8.77
N ARG A 38 4.55 -6.87 -7.60
CA ARG A 38 3.54 -7.17 -6.60
C ARG A 38 2.87 -5.90 -6.07
N LEU A 39 3.64 -4.91 -5.65
CA LEU A 39 3.12 -3.62 -5.18
C LEU A 39 2.21 -2.96 -6.22
N ARG A 40 2.61 -2.94 -7.49
CA ARG A 40 1.75 -2.45 -8.59
C ARG A 40 0.43 -3.20 -8.65
N SER A 41 0.45 -4.53 -8.60
CA SER A 41 -0.75 -5.37 -8.63
C SER A 41 -1.68 -5.08 -7.45
N GLU A 42 -1.12 -4.98 -6.24
CA GLU A 42 -1.90 -4.67 -5.03
C GLU A 42 -2.56 -3.28 -5.12
N VAL A 43 -1.85 -2.27 -5.62
CA VAL A 43 -2.40 -0.92 -5.80
C VAL A 43 -3.51 -0.90 -6.85
N VAL A 44 -3.38 -1.65 -7.95
CA VAL A 44 -4.47 -1.81 -8.94
C VAL A 44 -5.70 -2.47 -8.31
N ASN A 45 -5.51 -3.53 -7.52
CA ASN A 45 -6.59 -4.22 -6.83
C ASN A 45 -7.32 -3.30 -5.83
N LEU A 46 -6.56 -2.52 -5.05
CA LEU A 46 -7.13 -1.51 -4.15
C LEU A 46 -8.06 -0.54 -4.89
N ARG A 47 -7.64 -0.03 -6.05
CA ARG A 47 -8.48 0.87 -6.86
C ARG A 47 -9.75 0.20 -7.36
N GLN A 48 -9.70 -1.07 -7.74
CA GLN A 48 -10.89 -1.83 -8.13
C GLN A 48 -11.88 -1.95 -6.97
N VAL A 49 -11.39 -2.21 -5.76
CA VAL A 49 -12.21 -2.26 -4.54
C VAL A 49 -12.83 -0.89 -4.23
N LEU A 50 -12.04 0.19 -4.28
CA LEU A 50 -12.52 1.55 -4.03
C LEU A 50 -13.57 1.99 -5.05
N LEU A 51 -13.37 1.67 -6.33
CA LEU A 51 -14.38 1.91 -7.37
C LEU A 51 -15.67 1.11 -7.10
N GLY A 52 -15.54 -0.14 -6.66
CA GLY A 52 -16.68 -0.96 -6.24
C GLY A 52 -17.46 -0.33 -5.08
N LEU A 53 -16.76 0.31 -4.14
CA LEU A 53 -17.35 1.04 -3.02
C LEU A 53 -18.06 2.33 -3.47
N GLU A 54 -17.47 3.12 -4.37
CA GLU A 54 -18.09 4.36 -4.89
C GLU A 54 -19.31 4.09 -5.77
N MET A 55 -19.24 3.06 -6.61
CA MET A 55 -20.38 2.64 -7.44
C MET A 55 -21.51 2.03 -6.60
N GLY A 56 -21.22 1.69 -5.34
CA GLY A 56 -22.11 1.29 -4.25
C GLY A 56 -22.91 -0.01 -4.45
N ILE A 57 -23.37 -0.31 -5.66
CA ILE A 57 -24.66 -0.96 -5.85
C ILE A 57 -24.73 -1.58 -7.28
N LEU A 58 -23.68 -2.24 -7.76
CA LEU A 58 -23.83 -3.12 -8.96
C LEU A 58 -23.98 -4.61 -8.60
N TYR A 59 -23.75 -4.97 -7.34
CA TYR A 59 -24.00 -6.29 -6.78
C TYR A 59 -24.70 -6.13 -5.43
N GLN A 60 -26.02 -6.04 -5.45
CA GLN A 60 -26.87 -5.99 -4.26
C GLN A 60 -26.84 -7.29 -3.42
N ASP A 61 -26.11 -8.32 -3.85
CA ASP A 61 -25.97 -9.58 -3.12
C ASP A 61 -24.92 -9.52 -1.99
N TRP A 62 -24.22 -8.40 -1.84
CA TRP A 62 -23.35 -8.21 -0.69
C TRP A 62 -24.15 -7.70 0.50
N ASP A 63 -24.58 -8.62 1.35
CA ASP A 63 -25.03 -8.39 2.74
C ASP A 63 -23.94 -7.71 3.63
N ALA A 64 -22.90 -7.14 3.02
CA ALA A 64 -21.64 -6.68 3.61
C ALA A 64 -21.59 -5.21 4.00
N GLY A 65 -22.71 -4.48 3.92
CA GLY A 65 -22.78 -3.10 4.41
C GLY A 65 -22.37 -2.95 5.88
N ARG A 66 -22.44 -4.03 6.68
CA ARG A 66 -21.87 -4.10 8.04
C ARG A 66 -20.59 -4.95 8.17
N GLN A 67 -20.39 -5.96 7.34
CA GLN A 67 -19.24 -6.87 7.47
C GLN A 67 -17.93 -6.29 6.91
N LEU A 68 -17.99 -5.42 5.90
CA LEU A 68 -16.79 -4.91 5.26
C LEU A 68 -15.96 -3.97 6.16
N PRO A 69 -16.55 -3.03 6.92
CA PRO A 69 -15.76 -2.21 7.85
C PRO A 69 -15.08 -3.05 8.96
N GLU A 70 -15.76 -4.08 9.47
CA GLU A 70 -15.23 -5.00 10.48
C GLU A 70 -14.10 -5.86 9.88
N ALA A 71 -14.33 -6.47 8.72
CA ALA A 71 -13.31 -7.24 8.00
C ALA A 71 -12.08 -6.38 7.65
N LEU A 72 -12.27 -5.14 7.22
CA LEU A 72 -11.17 -4.21 6.97
C LEU A 72 -10.41 -3.87 8.26
N THR A 73 -11.10 -3.77 9.39
CA THR A 73 -10.47 -3.51 10.69
C THR A 73 -9.59 -4.69 11.11
N ASP A 74 -10.10 -5.91 10.97
CA ASP A 74 -9.35 -7.13 11.27
C ASP A 74 -8.12 -7.29 10.35
N ILE A 75 -8.29 -7.05 9.04
CA ILE A 75 -7.17 -7.06 8.07
C ILE A 75 -6.12 -6.01 8.43
N CYS A 76 -6.54 -4.80 8.83
CA CYS A 76 -5.60 -3.75 9.23
C CYS A 76 -4.87 -4.07 10.54
N ALA A 77 -5.46 -4.84 11.44
CA ALA A 77 -4.84 -5.21 12.71
C ALA A 77 -3.62 -6.14 12.53
N GLU A 78 -3.55 -6.88 11.42
CA GLU A 78 -2.42 -7.75 11.08
C GLU A 78 -1.28 -7.02 10.35
N ALA A 79 -1.50 -5.78 9.90
CA ALA A 79 -0.50 -4.99 9.18
C ALA A 79 0.47 -4.30 10.15
N ILE A 80 1.77 -4.32 9.81
CA ILE A 80 2.79 -3.54 10.53
C ILE A 80 2.50 -2.04 10.32
N PRO A 81 2.38 -1.23 11.39
CA PRO A 81 2.20 0.21 11.26
C PRO A 81 3.31 0.85 10.42
N LEU A 82 2.96 1.77 9.54
CA LEU A 82 3.93 2.42 8.63
C LEU A 82 5.09 3.09 9.39
N THR A 83 4.83 3.61 10.59
CA THR A 83 5.84 4.18 11.49
C THR A 83 6.86 3.15 11.95
N GLU A 84 6.43 1.91 12.22
CA GLU A 84 7.30 0.82 12.61
C GLU A 84 8.11 0.31 11.43
N ALA A 85 7.47 0.15 10.26
CA ALA A 85 8.17 -0.21 9.03
C ALA A 85 9.25 0.83 8.67
N ALA A 86 8.95 2.12 8.78
CA ALA A 86 9.91 3.20 8.54
C ALA A 86 11.06 3.22 9.56
N ALA A 87 10.77 2.92 10.84
CA ALA A 87 11.80 2.80 11.87
C ALA A 87 12.73 1.61 11.62
N GLN A 88 12.18 0.46 11.21
CA GLN A 88 12.97 -0.72 10.83
C GLN A 88 13.89 -0.42 9.64
N ALA A 89 13.36 0.21 8.58
CA ALA A 89 14.17 0.61 7.43
C ALA A 89 15.30 1.57 7.83
N ARG A 90 15.02 2.55 8.70
CA ARG A 90 16.04 3.47 9.21
C ARG A 90 17.15 2.75 9.98
N ASN A 91 16.78 1.79 10.84
CA ASN A 91 17.75 1.01 11.61
C ASN A 91 18.64 0.12 10.73
N LEU A 92 18.10 -0.41 9.62
CA LEU A 92 18.88 -1.14 8.63
C LEU A 92 19.90 -0.23 7.91
N VAL A 93 19.51 1.00 7.56
CA VAL A 93 20.43 1.98 6.98
C VAL A 93 21.51 2.42 7.99
N SER A 94 21.15 2.61 9.26
CA SER A 94 22.12 3.00 10.31
C SER A 94 23.09 1.87 10.69
N SER A 95 22.68 0.60 10.62
CA SER A 95 23.55 -0.54 10.88
C SER A 95 24.50 -0.85 9.72
N ALA A 96 24.11 -0.60 8.47
CA ALA A 96 24.97 -0.74 7.29
C ALA A 96 26.09 0.33 7.22
N GLY A 97 25.93 1.47 7.91
CA GLY A 97 26.96 2.52 8.00
C GLY A 97 27.99 2.33 9.12
N SER A 98 27.89 1.26 9.90
CA SER A 98 28.76 0.98 11.05
C SER A 98 29.70 -0.19 10.77
N ASP A 99 30.48 -0.12 9.69
CA ASP A 99 31.59 -1.05 9.44
C ASP A 99 32.92 -0.32 9.70
N PRO A 100 33.49 -0.39 10.92
CA PRO A 100 34.81 0.13 11.19
C PRO A 100 35.84 -0.90 10.70
N THR A 101 36.14 -0.89 9.40
CA THR A 101 37.48 -1.31 8.96
C THR A 101 38.48 -0.24 9.39
N GLN A 102 39.08 -0.42 10.56
CA GLN A 102 40.33 0.19 11.05
C GLN A 102 40.52 -0.28 12.51
N GLY A 103 41.55 -1.00 12.93
CA GLY A 103 42.79 -1.50 12.34
C GLY A 103 43.52 -2.30 13.41
#